data_AF-A0A818EZ35-F1
#
_entry.id   AF-A0A818EZ35-F1
#
_cell.length_a   1.000
_cell.length_b   1.000
_cell.length_c   1.000
_cell.angle_alpha   90.00
_cell.angle_beta   90.00
_cell.angle_gamma   90.00
#
_symmetry.space_group_name_H-M   'P 1'
#
loop_
_entity.id
_entity.type
_entity.pdbx_description
1 polymer ?
#
loop_
_entity_poly.entity_id
_entity_poly.type
_entity_poly.pdbx_seq_one_letter_code
_entity_poly.pdbx_strand_id
1 'polypeptide(L)' 'EWWNQQGKHNGTYNGKFYYKTKNPSNGSFIRRQRIQFGNSFTQAIQKQYIKSFSNDYINDDINYSLFGLYFIISC' A
#
# COMPACT_ATOMS: atom_id res chain seq x y z
N GLU A 1 14.38 7.99 3.04
CA GLU A 1 15.08 8.40 4.27
C GLU A 1 14.68 7.41 5.37
N TRP A 2 15.61 7.00 6.23
CA TRP A 2 15.32 6.14 7.38
C TRP A 2 14.86 6.97 8.58
N TRP A 3 13.96 6.44 9.40
CA TRP A 3 13.48 7.11 10.62
C TRP A 3 14.36 6.83 11.85
N ASN A 4 15.24 5.83 11.77
CA ASN A 4 15.99 5.26 12.90
C ASN A 4 17.53 5.24 12.69
N GLN A 5 18.10 6.23 11.97
CA GLN A 5 19.55 6.35 11.74
C GLN A 5 20.23 5.15 11.05
N GLN A 6 19.46 4.25 10.43
CA GLN A 6 19.99 3.10 9.66
C GLN A 6 20.51 3.47 8.26
N GLY A 7 20.39 4.74 7.87
CA GLY A 7 21.02 5.21 6.64
C GLY A 7 22.54 5.28 6.77
N LYS A 8 23.19 5.63 5.67
CA LYS A 8 24.66 5.70 5.60
C LYS A 8 25.18 6.99 4.96
N HIS A 9 24.28 7.89 4.55
CA HIS A 9 24.63 9.02 3.68
C HIS A 9 23.73 10.22 3.97
N ASN A 10 24.24 11.42 3.70
CA ASN A 10 23.54 12.70 3.84
C ASN A 10 22.88 13.16 2.52
N GLY A 11 22.79 12.26 1.53
CA GLY A 11 22.27 12.56 0.19
C GLY A 11 23.29 13.13 -0.79
N THR A 12 24.58 13.17 -0.42
CA THR A 12 25.69 13.43 -1.35
C THR A 12 26.46 12.16 -1.68
N TYR A 13 26.97 12.06 -2.91
CA TYR A 13 27.85 10.98 -3.36
C TYR A 13 28.87 11.54 -4.35
N ASN A 14 30.17 11.29 -4.10
CA ASN A 14 31.30 11.82 -4.87
C ASN A 14 31.22 13.34 -5.14
N GLY A 15 30.86 14.14 -4.12
CA GLY A 15 30.73 15.60 -4.22
C GLY A 15 29.48 16.11 -4.93
N LYS A 16 28.67 15.22 -5.53
CA LYS A 16 27.38 15.58 -6.15
C LYS A 16 26.22 15.41 -5.17
N PHE A 17 25.34 16.40 -5.13
CA PHE A 17 24.12 16.38 -4.33
C PHE A 17 22.95 15.75 -5.10
N TYR A 18 22.20 14.86 -4.45
CA TYR A 18 21.05 14.17 -5.05
C TYR A 18 19.74 14.48 -4.33
N TYR A 19 19.75 14.51 -3.00
CA TYR A 19 18.56 14.80 -2.19
C TYR A 19 18.97 15.28 -0.81
N LYS A 20 18.06 15.98 -0.11
CA LYS A 20 18.26 16.43 1.27
C LYS A 20 17.75 15.37 2.24
N THR A 21 18.46 15.16 3.35
CA THR A 21 18.00 14.36 4.49
C THR A 21 17.80 15.26 5.70
N LYS A 22 16.91 14.88 6.61
CA LYS A 22 16.73 15.56 7.90
C LYS A 22 17.94 15.32 8.80
N ASN A 23 18.43 14.09 8.85
CA ASN A 23 19.68 13.75 9.55
C ASN A 23 20.77 13.29 8.58
N PRO A 24 22.05 13.62 8.83
CA PRO A 24 23.16 13.25 7.93
C PRO A 24 23.35 11.75 7.73
N SER A 25 22.88 10.91 8.65
CA SER A 25 22.96 9.45 8.57
C SER A 25 21.66 8.79 8.11
N ASN A 26 20.61 9.52 7.72
CA ASN A 26 19.33 8.90 7.39
C ASN A 26 19.15 8.60 5.89
N GLY A 27 20.05 9.04 5.01
CA GLY A 27 19.98 8.80 3.57
C GLY A 27 20.55 7.45 3.17
N SER A 28 19.97 6.86 2.12
CA SER A 28 20.46 5.62 1.50
C SER A 28 20.35 5.67 -0.01
N PHE A 29 21.44 5.33 -0.68
CA PHE A 29 21.44 4.99 -2.09
C PHE A 29 21.19 3.49 -2.25
N ILE A 30 20.24 3.12 -3.10
CA ILE A 30 19.88 1.72 -3.38
C ILE A 30 20.04 1.51 -4.88
N ARG A 31 20.73 0.42 -5.26
CA ARG A 31 20.79 0.00 -6.67
C ARG A 31 19.40 -0.46 -7.09
N ARG A 32 18.92 -0.01 -8.25
CA ARG A 32 17.60 -0.36 -8.78
C ARG A 32 17.36 -1.88 -8.83
N GLN A 33 18.38 -2.67 -9.16
CA GLN A 33 18.29 -4.14 -9.20
C GLN A 33 18.02 -4.79 -7.84
N ARG A 34 18.33 -4.09 -6.74
CA ARG A 34 18.12 -4.58 -5.37
C ARG A 34 16.86 -4.02 -4.71
N ILE A 35 16.07 -3.24 -5.45
CA ILE A 35 14.81 -2.71 -4.93
C ILE A 35 13.67 -3.62 -5.37
N GLN A 36 12.87 -4.05 -4.41
CA GLN A 36 11.56 -4.63 -4.69
C GLN A 36 10.56 -3.51 -4.53
N PHE A 37 9.92 -3.10 -5.63
CA PHE A 37 8.87 -2.11 -5.56
C PHE A 37 7.66 -2.74 -4.89
N GLY A 38 7.16 -2.08 -3.83
CA GLY A 38 5.89 -2.43 -3.23
C GLY A 38 4.71 -1.98 -4.10
N ASN A 39 3.51 -2.03 -3.52
CA ASN A 39 2.31 -1.53 -4.19
C ASN A 39 2.43 -0.02 -4.46
N SER A 40 1.90 0.42 -5.60
CA SER A 40 1.71 1.85 -5.82
C SER A 40 0.70 2.41 -4.81
N PHE A 41 0.72 3.72 -4.59
CA PHE A 41 -0.23 4.39 -3.70
C PHE A 41 -1.69 4.04 -4.06
N THR A 42 -2.04 4.13 -5.35
CA THR A 42 -3.39 3.80 -5.85
C THR A 42 -3.75 2.34 -5.57
N GLN A 43 -2.82 1.41 -5.78
CA GLN A 43 -3.05 -0.01 -5.49
C GLN A 43 -3.23 -0.26 -3.99
N ALA A 44 -2.47 0.44 -3.13
CA ALA A 44 -2.61 0.34 -1.69
C ALA A 44 -3.99 0.82 -1.21
N ILE A 45 -4.45 1.98 -1.71
CA ILE A 45 -5.78 2.51 -1.40
C ILE A 45 -6.87 1.56 -1.87
N GLN A 46 -6.79 1.07 -3.12
CA GLN A 46 -7.77 0.11 -3.65
C GLN A 46 -7.82 -1.18 -2.83
N LYS A 47 -6.66 -1.72 -2.45
CA LYS A 47 -6.59 -2.96 -1.67
C LYS A 47 -7.17 -2.77 -0.27
N GLN A 48 -6.92 -1.64 0.37
CA GLN A 48 -7.30 -1.42 1.77
C GLN A 48 -8.75 -0.92 1.95
N TYR A 49 -9.24 -0.13 1.00
CA TYR A 49 -10.53 0.57 1.15
C TYR A 49 -11.53 0.32 0.04
N ILE A 50 -11.19 -0.33 -1.06
CA ILE A 50 -12.15 -0.56 -2.16
C ILE A 50 -12.49 -2.04 -2.28
N LYS A 51 -11.50 -2.94 -2.19
CA LYS A 51 -11.72 -4.39 -2.22
C LYS A 51 -12.44 -4.94 -0.98
N SER A 52 -12.26 -4.31 0.18
CA SER A 52 -13.00 -4.62 1.40
C SER A 52 -14.49 -4.33 1.20
N PHE A 53 -14.80 -3.09 0.80
CA PHE A 53 -16.16 -2.67 0.53
C PHE A 53 -16.83 -3.48 -0.59
N SER A 54 -16.15 -3.78 -1.71
CA SER A 54 -16.78 -4.51 -2.82
C SER A 54 -17.18 -5.93 -2.47
N ASN A 55 -16.38 -6.65 -1.67
CA ASN A 55 -16.73 -8.02 -1.28
C ASN A 55 -17.88 -8.01 -0.28
N ASP A 56 -17.89 -7.08 0.66
CA ASP A 56 -18.93 -6.99 1.67
C ASP A 56 -20.29 -6.64 1.02
N TYR A 57 -20.32 -5.65 0.11
CA TYR A 57 -21.56 -5.31 -0.63
C TYR A 57 -22.06 -6.45 -1.53
N ILE A 58 -21.19 -7.12 -2.29
CA ILE A 58 -21.61 -8.23 -3.16
C ILE A 58 -22.15 -9.40 -2.31
N ASN A 59 -21.53 -9.70 -1.18
CA ASN A 59 -22.00 -10.76 -0.29
C ASN A 59 -23.33 -10.38 0.35
N ASP A 60 -23.50 -9.12 0.79
CA ASP A 60 -24.76 -8.64 1.35
C ASP A 60 -25.88 -8.69 0.30
N ASP A 61 -25.65 -8.17 -0.91
CA ASP A 61 -26.63 -8.21 -2.01
C ASP A 61 -27.05 -9.65 -2.37
N ILE A 62 -26.09 -10.58 -2.42
CA ILE A 62 -26.37 -12.01 -2.63
C ILE A 62 -27.18 -12.59 -1.47
N ASN A 63 -26.80 -12.30 -0.22
CA ASN A 63 -27.49 -12.83 0.96
C ASN A 63 -28.92 -12.31 1.08
N TYR A 64 -29.15 -11.02 0.84
CA TYR A 64 -30.51 -10.44 0.83
C TYR A 64 -31.36 -11.02 -0.28
N SER A 65 -30.79 -11.21 -1.48
CA SER A 65 -31.50 -11.85 -2.60
C SER A 65 -31.80 -13.32 -2.32
N LEU A 66 -30.87 -14.06 -1.72
CA LEU A 66 -31.04 -15.49 -1.40
C LEU A 66 -32.06 -15.68 -0.28
N PHE A 67 -32.04 -14.82 0.75
CA PHE A 67 -33.02 -14.81 1.84
C PHE A 67 -34.42 -14.47 1.32
N GLY A 68 -34.54 -13.46 0.46
CA GLY A 68 -35.81 -13.11 -0.19
C GLY A 68 -36.35 -14.25 -1.04
N LEU A 69 -35.50 -14.93 -1.81
CA LEU A 69 -35.89 -16.10 -2.61
C LEU A 69 -36.33 -17.27 -1.71
N TYR A 70 -35.59 -17.56 -0.64
CA TYR A 70 -35.92 -18.63 0.32
C TYR A 70 -37.24 -18.38 1.05
N PHE A 71 -37.51 -17.13 1.43
CA PHE A 71 -38.79 -16.74 2.02
C PHE A 71 -39.97 -16.94 1.05
N ILE A 72 -39.80 -16.60 -0.23
CA ILE A 72 -40.83 -16.80 -1.26
C ILE A 72 -41.09 -18.29 -1.55
N ILE A 73 -40.04 -19.13 -1.55
CA ILE A 73 -40.16 -20.56 -1.87
C ILE A 73 -40.65 -21.39 -0.67
N SER A 74 -40.52 -20.87 0.55
CA SER A 74 -40.94 -21.56 1.79
C SER A 74 -42.35 -21.18 2.27
N CYS A 75 -43.06 -20.31 1.54
CA CYS A 75 -44.49 -20.01 1.70
C CYS A 75 -45.33 -20.80 0.69
#